data_AF-A0A6J4XLX6-F1
#
_entry.id   AF-A0A6J4XLX6-F1
#
_cell.length_a   1.000
_cell.length_b   1.000
_cell.length_c   1.000
_cell.angle_alpha   90.00
_cell.angle_beta   90.00
_cell.angle_gamma   90.00
#
_symmetry.space_group_name_H-M   'P 1'
#
loop_
_entity.id
_entity.type
_entity.pdbx_description
1 polymer ?
#
loop_
_entity_poly.entity_id
_entity_poly.type
_entity_poly.pdbx_seq_one_letter_code
_entity_poly.pdbx_strand_id
1 'polypeptide(L)'
;MFFKATLYTALFIFILGIAYKICRWFVNSVGTGDRNIAVSQRIASGAKSILAMIFSIRLFSVLKVLVVDGLLQFRILKDKNDILAWVMHFFIFAGFIFLLVFHALGPIFSVAVYPDYQSTLNPFMFLRNLCGVLVVAGLVLAVIRRTFTMKGRIKTTGMDVYAITILAVIIGSGFLLESLKITSRAEFEGMVAEYSDIDDPADRLALESYWVDKYGLVAPTVVAPVSSQTLAKGLELHETSCLDCHSRPQSAFFSYSLSRLIKPFALGLDRIAARTAVRYLHFLACFFGLAMLAFSKMFHMISTPVSLVIAEVAKPYQNHAAAANRQMIELDGCRHGGICHEQCPVRKRRMQRIEQSIPYSPMLTYSGEMSAAKLGSRKVSSSEAKDA
;
A
#
# COMPACT_ATOMS: atom_id res chain seq x y z
N MET A 1 11.27 18.44 15.66
CA MET A 1 9.98 19.12 15.37
C MET A 1 9.55 18.93 13.91
N PHE A 2 10.41 19.20 12.92
CA PHE A 2 10.10 19.09 11.49
C PHE A 2 9.41 17.77 11.08
N PHE A 3 10.00 16.61 11.43
CA PHE A 3 9.43 15.29 11.10
C PHE A 3 7.97 15.13 11.57
N LYS A 4 7.69 15.47 12.84
CA LYS A 4 6.33 15.39 13.42
C LYS A 4 5.36 16.32 12.70
N ALA A 5 5.77 17.56 12.41
CA ALA A 5 4.94 18.52 11.69
C ALA A 5 4.58 18.03 10.27
N THR A 6 5.58 17.50 9.52
CA THR A 6 5.33 16.96 8.18
C THR A 6 4.47 15.70 8.21
N LEU A 7 4.64 14.83 9.21
CA LEU A 7 3.81 13.64 9.38
C LEU A 7 2.34 14.02 9.65
N TYR A 8 2.09 14.92 10.60
CA TYR A 8 0.72 15.34 10.91
C TYR A 8 0.06 16.08 9.75
N THR A 9 0.82 16.88 9.00
CA THR A 9 0.33 17.52 7.78
C THR A 9 -0.08 16.47 6.74
N ALA A 10 0.76 15.46 6.50
CA ALA A 10 0.45 14.37 5.58
C ALA A 10 -0.78 13.56 6.01
N LEU A 11 -0.89 13.24 7.31
CA LEU A 11 -2.05 12.56 7.88
C LEU A 11 -3.33 13.39 7.74
N PHE A 12 -3.27 14.69 8.00
CA PHE A 12 -4.40 15.58 7.84
C PHE A 12 -4.90 15.62 6.38
N ILE A 13 -3.99 15.81 5.42
CA ILE A 13 -4.33 15.79 3.99
C ILE A 13 -4.91 14.42 3.58
N PHE A 14 -4.30 13.34 4.06
CA PHE A 14 -4.76 11.98 3.80
C PHE A 14 -6.19 11.77 4.32
N ILE A 15 -6.45 12.08 5.60
CA ILE A 15 -7.77 11.92 6.23
C ILE A 15 -8.83 12.76 5.52
N LEU A 16 -8.53 14.03 5.21
CA LEU A 16 -9.44 14.88 4.44
C LEU A 16 -9.72 14.30 3.05
N GLY A 17 -8.70 13.76 2.38
CA GLY A 17 -8.85 13.11 1.08
C GLY A 17 -9.73 11.87 1.15
N ILE A 18 -9.55 11.03 2.18
CA ILE A 18 -10.40 9.86 2.42
C ILE A 18 -11.85 10.31 2.68
N ALA A 19 -12.06 11.29 3.57
CA ALA A 19 -13.39 11.82 3.85
C ALA A 19 -14.06 12.36 2.58
N TYR A 20 -13.32 13.13 1.77
CA TYR A 20 -13.80 13.64 0.48
C TYR A 20 -14.21 12.51 -0.48
N LYS A 21 -13.39 11.46 -0.63
CA LYS A 21 -13.70 10.32 -1.50
C LYS A 21 -14.92 9.54 -1.02
N ILE A 22 -15.00 9.26 0.29
CA ILE A 22 -16.14 8.56 0.89
C ILE A 22 -17.41 9.39 0.73
N CYS A 23 -17.38 10.70 0.96
CA CYS A 23 -18.53 11.57 0.75
C CYS A 23 -19.07 11.47 -0.69
N ARG A 24 -18.17 11.43 -1.69
CA ARG A 24 -18.57 11.29 -3.10
C ARG A 24 -19.26 9.97 -3.43
N TRP A 25 -19.05 8.90 -2.65
CA TRP A 25 -19.82 7.66 -2.80
C TRP A 25 -21.30 7.83 -2.49
N PHE A 26 -21.66 8.82 -1.66
CA PHE A 26 -23.04 9.12 -1.25
C PHE A 26 -23.64 10.34 -1.95
N VAL A 27 -22.81 11.23 -2.53
CA VAL A 27 -23.30 12.43 -3.23
C VAL A 27 -23.48 12.18 -4.72
N ASN A 28 -22.54 11.51 -5.38
CA ASN A 28 -22.56 11.36 -6.84
C ASN A 28 -23.36 10.12 -7.29
N SER A 29 -23.81 10.11 -8.54
CA SER A 29 -24.53 8.99 -9.16
C SER A 29 -23.96 8.68 -10.54
N VAL A 30 -24.06 7.43 -11.00
CA VAL A 30 -23.56 6.96 -12.30
C VAL A 30 -24.60 6.04 -12.95
N GLY A 31 -25.02 6.35 -14.17
CA GLY A 31 -26.02 5.59 -14.94
C GLY A 31 -27.34 6.36 -15.14
N THR A 32 -28.32 5.73 -15.80
CA THR A 32 -29.61 6.35 -16.18
C THR A 32 -30.63 6.47 -15.04
N GLY A 33 -30.31 5.97 -13.85
CA GLY A 33 -31.12 6.16 -12.65
C GLY A 33 -30.78 7.48 -11.97
N ASP A 34 -31.09 8.61 -12.62
CA ASP A 34 -31.05 9.94 -11.99
C ASP A 34 -32.22 10.04 -11.01
N ARG A 35 -32.05 9.34 -9.89
CA ARG A 35 -32.95 9.46 -8.77
C ARG A 35 -32.40 10.62 -7.94
N ASN A 36 -33.20 11.67 -7.78
CA ASN A 36 -33.07 12.73 -6.76
C ASN A 36 -33.17 12.12 -5.33
N ILE A 37 -32.40 11.06 -5.04
CA ILE A 37 -32.34 10.43 -3.71
C ILE A 37 -31.56 11.39 -2.83
N ALA A 38 -32.21 11.82 -1.76
CA ALA A 38 -31.54 12.66 -0.78
C ALA A 38 -30.29 11.96 -0.24
N VAL A 39 -29.20 12.73 -0.07
CA VAL A 39 -27.93 12.22 0.49
C VAL A 39 -28.16 11.56 1.86
N SER A 40 -29.10 12.08 2.65
CA SER A 40 -29.52 11.48 3.94
C SER A 40 -30.05 10.05 3.79
N GLN A 41 -30.88 9.78 2.77
CA GLN A 41 -31.39 8.44 2.50
C GLN A 41 -30.27 7.49 2.06
N ARG A 42 -29.29 7.99 1.29
CA ARG A 42 -28.11 7.23 0.89
C ARG A 42 -27.22 6.88 2.08
N ILE A 43 -26.97 7.83 2.98
CA ILE A 43 -26.20 7.60 4.21
C ILE A 43 -26.93 6.59 5.11
N ALA A 44 -28.23 6.79 5.37
CA ALA A 44 -29.03 5.90 6.20
C ALA A 44 -29.06 4.46 5.65
N SER A 45 -29.20 4.33 4.32
CA SER A 45 -29.15 3.02 3.66
C SER A 45 -27.77 2.37 3.75
N GLY A 46 -26.69 3.15 3.68
CA GLY A 46 -25.32 2.67 3.89
C GLY A 46 -25.11 2.15 5.31
N ALA A 47 -25.47 2.95 6.32
CA ALA A 47 -25.37 2.58 7.73
C ALA A 47 -26.16 1.30 8.06
N LYS A 48 -27.40 1.22 7.57
CA LYS A 48 -28.25 0.01 7.72
C LYS A 48 -27.58 -1.23 7.09
N SER A 49 -26.93 -1.07 5.94
CA SER A 49 -26.26 -2.17 5.24
C SER A 49 -25.00 -2.65 5.99
N ILE A 50 -24.23 -1.73 6.57
CA ILE A 50 -23.06 -2.05 7.40
C ILE A 50 -23.50 -2.77 8.67
N LEU A 51 -24.53 -2.27 9.36
CA LEU A 51 -25.04 -2.91 10.57
C LEU A 51 -25.55 -4.32 10.28
N ALA A 52 -26.33 -4.49 9.21
CA ALA A 52 -26.84 -5.80 8.79
C ALA A 52 -25.71 -6.77 8.39
N MET A 53 -24.57 -6.29 7.91
CA MET A 53 -23.40 -7.11 7.60
C MET A 53 -22.76 -7.68 8.87
N ILE A 54 -22.51 -6.84 9.88
CA ILE A 54 -21.79 -7.22 11.10
C ILE A 54 -22.54 -8.32 11.86
N PHE A 55 -23.86 -8.24 11.91
CA PHE A 55 -24.72 -9.21 12.60
C PHE A 55 -25.16 -10.41 11.73
N SER A 56 -24.46 -10.70 10.63
CA SER A 56 -24.80 -11.78 9.70
C SER A 56 -23.74 -12.89 9.66
N ILE A 57 -24.18 -14.14 9.43
CA ILE A 57 -23.32 -15.30 9.13
C ILE A 57 -22.41 -15.07 7.91
N ARG A 58 -22.69 -14.04 7.12
CA ARG A 58 -21.89 -13.58 5.97
C ARG A 58 -20.52 -13.05 6.35
N LEU A 59 -20.23 -12.82 7.64
CA LEU A 59 -18.90 -12.40 8.10
C LEU A 59 -17.79 -13.34 7.62
N PHE A 60 -18.02 -14.66 7.64
CA PHE A 60 -17.05 -15.64 7.13
C PHE A 60 -16.82 -15.50 5.62
N SER A 61 -17.87 -15.24 4.84
CA SER A 61 -17.73 -15.01 3.40
C SER A 61 -16.97 -13.72 3.10
N VAL A 62 -17.25 -12.66 3.87
CA VAL A 62 -16.53 -11.38 3.79
C VAL A 62 -15.05 -11.56 4.11
N LEU A 63 -14.70 -12.25 5.20
CA LEU A 63 -13.32 -12.52 5.56
C LEU A 63 -12.59 -13.33 4.48
N LYS A 64 -13.25 -14.37 3.95
CA LYS A 64 -12.73 -15.17 2.84
C LYS A 64 -12.44 -14.30 1.62
N VAL A 65 -13.36 -13.42 1.23
CA VAL A 65 -13.17 -12.51 0.09
C VAL A 65 -12.02 -11.54 0.34
N LEU A 66 -11.89 -10.97 1.55
CA LEU A 66 -10.78 -10.06 1.86
C LEU A 66 -9.42 -10.76 1.82
N VAL A 67 -9.30 -11.98 2.34
CA VAL A 67 -8.04 -12.73 2.29
C VAL A 67 -7.75 -13.19 0.86
N VAL A 68 -8.71 -13.82 0.20
CA VAL A 68 -8.49 -14.47 -1.10
C VAL A 68 -8.42 -13.48 -2.26
N ASP A 69 -9.36 -12.54 -2.31
CA ASP A 69 -9.43 -11.55 -3.40
C ASP A 69 -8.74 -10.23 -3.05
N GLY A 70 -8.61 -9.89 -1.76
CA GLY A 70 -7.89 -8.68 -1.32
C GLY A 70 -6.39 -8.93 -1.16
N LEU A 71 -6.00 -9.86 -0.27
CA LEU A 71 -4.59 -10.10 0.07
C LEU A 71 -3.87 -10.96 -0.97
N LEU A 72 -4.45 -12.11 -1.36
CA LEU A 72 -3.87 -12.99 -2.39
C LEU A 72 -4.22 -12.57 -3.82
N GLN A 73 -5.17 -11.64 -3.97
CA GLN A 73 -5.56 -11.06 -5.26
C GLN A 73 -5.98 -12.10 -6.32
N PHE A 74 -6.52 -13.26 -5.92
CA PHE A 74 -6.85 -14.36 -6.85
C PHE A 74 -7.87 -13.98 -7.91
N ARG A 75 -8.67 -12.94 -7.70
CA ARG A 75 -9.54 -12.38 -8.74
C ARG A 75 -8.76 -11.90 -9.97
N ILE A 76 -7.57 -11.32 -9.77
CA ILE A 76 -6.69 -10.88 -10.87
C ILE A 76 -6.05 -12.11 -11.53
N LEU A 77 -5.62 -13.09 -10.73
CA LEU A 77 -5.03 -14.34 -11.23
C LEU A 77 -5.98 -15.11 -12.18
N LYS A 78 -7.29 -15.02 -11.94
CA LYS A 78 -8.31 -15.66 -12.78
C LYS A 78 -8.45 -15.03 -14.17
N ASP A 79 -7.88 -13.85 -14.41
CA ASP A 79 -7.83 -13.29 -15.75
C ASP A 79 -6.72 -13.96 -16.57
N LYS A 80 -7.11 -15.00 -17.31
CA LYS A 80 -6.20 -15.81 -18.14
C LYS A 80 -5.48 -15.00 -19.22
N ASN A 81 -6.01 -13.84 -19.60
CA ASN A 81 -5.42 -13.01 -20.63
C ASN A 81 -4.24 -12.15 -20.12
N ASP A 82 -4.04 -12.09 -18.79
CA ASP A 82 -3.09 -11.16 -18.18
C ASP A 82 -2.57 -11.60 -16.81
N ILE A 83 -1.98 -12.80 -16.76
CA ILE A 83 -1.37 -13.36 -15.53
C ILE A 83 -0.25 -12.44 -14.99
N LEU A 84 0.47 -11.74 -15.88
CA LEU A 84 1.50 -10.78 -15.50
C LEU A 84 0.96 -9.64 -14.63
N ALA A 85 -0.32 -9.26 -14.79
CA ALA A 85 -0.95 -8.29 -13.89
C ALA A 85 -1.03 -8.79 -12.45
N TRP A 86 -1.25 -10.09 -12.23
CA TRP A 86 -1.28 -10.65 -10.88
C TRP A 86 0.12 -10.67 -10.26
N VAL A 87 1.13 -11.19 -10.97
CA VAL A 87 2.52 -11.21 -10.47
C VAL A 87 2.98 -9.80 -10.09
N MET A 88 2.75 -8.84 -11.00
CA MET A 88 3.07 -7.44 -10.80
C MET A 88 2.36 -6.84 -9.57
N HIS A 89 1.03 -6.99 -9.46
CA HIS A 89 0.29 -6.43 -8.32
C HIS A 89 0.64 -7.12 -7.01
N PHE A 90 0.79 -8.45 -7.00
CA PHE A 90 1.13 -9.20 -5.80
C PHE A 90 2.50 -8.78 -5.27
N PHE A 91 3.51 -8.65 -6.14
CA PHE A 91 4.85 -8.22 -5.77
C PHE A 91 4.86 -6.79 -5.20
N ILE A 92 4.17 -5.85 -5.84
CA ILE A 92 4.04 -4.49 -5.31
C ILE A 92 3.28 -4.48 -3.99
N PHE A 93 2.11 -5.13 -3.94
CA PHE A 93 1.21 -5.07 -2.79
C PHE A 93 1.79 -5.79 -1.58
N ALA A 94 2.18 -7.06 -1.71
CA ALA A 94 2.71 -7.85 -0.60
C ALA A 94 4.03 -7.27 -0.08
N GLY A 95 4.94 -6.89 -1.00
CA GLY A 95 6.21 -6.28 -0.63
C GLY A 95 6.01 -4.93 0.08
N PHE A 96 5.16 -4.05 -0.46
CA PHE A 96 4.92 -2.74 0.14
C PHE A 96 4.16 -2.83 1.47
N ILE A 97 3.13 -3.69 1.58
CA ILE A 97 2.40 -3.89 2.83
C ILE A 97 3.31 -4.44 3.93
N PHE A 98 4.16 -5.41 3.59
CA PHE A 98 5.14 -5.91 4.56
C PHE A 98 6.05 -4.79 5.06
N LEU A 99 6.61 -3.97 4.16
CA LEU A 99 7.45 -2.83 4.53
C LEU A 99 6.69 -1.77 5.32
N LEU A 100 5.42 -1.50 5.00
CA LEU A 100 4.61 -0.57 5.76
C LEU A 100 4.45 -1.04 7.21
N VAL A 101 4.10 -2.31 7.42
CA VAL A 101 3.82 -2.89 8.73
C VAL A 101 5.10 -3.10 9.55
N PHE A 102 6.09 -3.77 8.98
CA PHE A 102 7.31 -4.21 9.66
C PHE A 102 8.50 -3.27 9.47
N HIS A 103 8.30 -2.07 8.93
CA HIS A 103 9.36 -1.07 8.89
C HIS A 103 8.82 0.32 9.24
N ALA A 104 7.85 0.83 8.50
CA ALA A 104 7.34 2.18 8.77
C ALA A 104 6.50 2.26 10.06
N LEU A 105 5.69 1.23 10.35
CA LEU A 105 4.86 1.13 11.55
C LEU A 105 5.51 0.28 12.66
N GLY A 106 6.76 -0.14 12.49
CA GLY A 106 7.46 -1.05 13.42
C GLY A 106 7.34 -0.66 14.90
N PRO A 107 7.63 0.60 15.29
CA PRO A 107 7.54 1.04 16.68
C PRO A 107 6.14 0.97 17.31
N ILE A 108 5.08 0.96 16.50
CA ILE A 108 3.69 0.97 16.98
C ILE A 108 3.10 -0.43 16.87
N PHE A 109 3.26 -1.07 15.71
CA PHE A 109 2.61 -2.34 15.41
C PHE A 109 3.52 -3.53 15.70
N SER A 110 4.75 -3.55 15.20
CA SER A 110 5.63 -4.72 15.32
C SER A 110 6.05 -4.98 16.75
N VAL A 111 6.41 -3.93 17.50
CA VAL A 111 6.75 -4.04 18.94
C VAL A 111 5.54 -4.50 19.76
N ALA A 112 4.33 -4.06 19.41
CA ALA A 112 3.12 -4.49 20.11
C ALA A 112 2.80 -5.98 19.91
N VAL A 113 3.18 -6.55 18.77
CA VAL A 113 2.97 -7.98 18.46
C VAL A 113 4.14 -8.84 18.91
N TYR A 114 5.36 -8.30 18.82
CA TYR A 114 6.61 -8.97 19.16
C TYR A 114 7.51 -7.97 19.90
N PRO A 115 7.52 -7.99 21.25
CA PRO A 115 8.24 -7.00 22.07
C PRO A 115 9.73 -6.86 21.74
N ASP A 116 10.39 -7.96 21.37
CA ASP A 116 11.81 -8.00 21.03
C ASP A 116 12.09 -7.64 19.54
N TYR A 117 11.13 -7.00 18.87
CA TYR A 117 11.27 -6.64 17.47
C TYR A 117 12.40 -5.63 17.25
N GLN A 118 13.39 -6.05 16.45
CA GLN A 118 14.45 -5.18 15.93
C GLN A 118 14.51 -5.27 14.41
N SER A 119 14.46 -4.11 13.74
CA SER A 119 14.45 -4.05 12.28
C SER A 119 15.77 -4.47 11.62
N THR A 120 16.83 -4.52 12.40
CA THR A 120 18.23 -4.86 12.06
C THR A 120 18.60 -6.31 12.42
N LEU A 121 17.70 -7.06 13.05
CA LEU A 121 17.86 -8.49 13.30
C LEU A 121 17.21 -9.33 12.18
N ASN A 122 17.76 -10.52 11.97
CA ASN A 122 17.09 -11.55 11.19
C ASN A 122 15.93 -12.18 11.99
N PRO A 123 14.81 -12.54 11.33
CA PRO A 123 14.58 -12.54 9.88
C PRO A 123 14.15 -11.19 9.28
N PHE A 124 13.87 -10.16 10.09
CA PHE A 124 13.28 -8.90 9.63
C PHE A 124 14.18 -8.12 8.67
N MET A 125 15.48 -8.07 8.92
CA MET A 125 16.45 -7.40 8.04
C MET A 125 16.46 -8.03 6.64
N PHE A 126 16.53 -9.37 6.57
CA PHE A 126 16.40 -10.11 5.31
C PHE A 126 15.06 -9.87 4.62
N LEU A 127 13.95 -10.01 5.36
CA LEU A 127 12.60 -9.87 4.80
C LEU A 127 12.33 -8.46 4.27
N ARG A 128 12.85 -7.42 4.93
CA ARG A 128 12.78 -6.03 4.44
C ARG A 128 13.51 -5.88 3.11
N ASN A 129 14.69 -6.49 2.96
CA ASN A 129 15.42 -6.47 1.68
C ASN A 129 14.69 -7.26 0.58
N LEU A 130 14.22 -8.47 0.90
CA LEU A 130 13.44 -9.29 -0.02
C LEU A 130 12.18 -8.55 -0.49
N CYS A 131 11.40 -7.98 0.44
CA CYS A 131 10.18 -7.26 0.11
C CYS A 131 10.45 -5.99 -0.70
N GLY A 132 11.53 -5.26 -0.42
CA GLY A 132 11.96 -4.14 -1.26
C GLY A 132 12.26 -4.57 -2.69
N VAL A 133 12.96 -5.70 -2.87
CA VAL A 133 13.26 -6.25 -4.20
C VAL A 133 12.00 -6.72 -4.91
N LEU A 134 11.05 -7.34 -4.20
CA LEU A 134 9.74 -7.69 -4.76
C LEU A 134 9.03 -6.45 -5.29
N VAL A 135 8.99 -5.35 -4.54
CA VAL A 135 8.38 -4.10 -5.02
C VAL A 135 9.09 -3.60 -6.28
N VAL A 136 10.43 -3.58 -6.31
CA VAL A 136 11.19 -3.18 -7.51
C VAL A 136 10.86 -4.07 -8.71
N ALA A 137 10.86 -5.39 -8.53
CA ALA A 137 10.49 -6.34 -9.58
C ALA A 137 9.06 -6.09 -10.09
N GLY A 138 8.12 -5.85 -9.18
CA GLY A 138 6.75 -5.49 -9.53
C GLY A 138 6.65 -4.17 -10.30
N LEU A 139 7.41 -3.13 -9.93
CA LEU A 139 7.47 -1.86 -10.67
C LEU A 139 8.07 -2.04 -12.07
N VAL A 140 9.15 -2.81 -12.20
CA VAL A 140 9.77 -3.14 -13.49
C VAL A 140 8.77 -3.88 -14.38
N LEU A 141 8.09 -4.89 -13.84
CA LEU A 141 7.02 -5.59 -14.55
C LEU A 141 5.88 -4.65 -14.95
N ALA A 142 5.55 -3.65 -14.13
CA ALA A 142 4.54 -2.65 -14.47
C ALA A 142 4.93 -1.79 -15.67
N VAL A 143 6.19 -1.38 -15.75
CA VAL A 143 6.74 -0.65 -16.89
C VAL A 143 6.79 -1.53 -18.13
N ILE A 144 7.34 -2.75 -18.04
CA ILE A 144 7.43 -3.70 -19.15
C ILE A 144 6.04 -4.04 -19.71
N ARG A 145 5.11 -4.44 -18.84
CA ARG A 145 3.75 -4.82 -19.24
C ARG A 145 3.03 -3.67 -19.94
N ARG A 146 3.25 -2.43 -19.50
CA ARG A 146 2.61 -1.24 -20.07
C ARG A 146 3.22 -0.80 -21.40
N THR A 147 4.55 -0.89 -21.53
CA THR A 147 5.28 -0.45 -22.73
C THR A 147 5.23 -1.47 -23.86
N PHE A 148 5.25 -2.76 -23.53
CA PHE A 148 5.32 -3.84 -24.51
C PHE A 148 4.00 -4.61 -24.62
N THR A 149 3.55 -5.26 -23.54
CA THR A 149 2.42 -6.21 -23.59
C THR A 149 1.06 -5.54 -23.80
N MET A 150 0.86 -4.34 -23.24
CA MET A 150 -0.40 -3.59 -23.28
C MET A 150 -0.33 -2.34 -24.15
N LYS A 151 0.69 -2.27 -25.03
CA LYS A 151 0.87 -1.17 -25.98
C LYS A 151 -0.39 -1.00 -26.82
N GLY A 152 -0.93 0.22 -26.86
CA GLY A 152 -2.16 0.54 -27.58
C GLY A 152 -3.47 0.09 -26.92
N ARG A 153 -3.43 -0.76 -25.88
CA ARG A 153 -4.62 -1.21 -25.12
C ARG A 153 -4.91 -0.37 -23.89
N ILE A 154 -3.87 0.16 -23.24
CA ILE A 154 -3.98 0.99 -22.03
C ILE A 154 -3.22 2.30 -22.25
N LYS A 155 -3.88 3.43 -22.01
CA LYS A 155 -3.22 4.75 -22.02
C LYS A 155 -2.52 5.00 -20.69
N THR A 156 -1.28 5.47 -20.73
CA THR A 156 -0.56 5.94 -19.54
C THR A 156 -1.06 7.30 -19.14
N THR A 157 -1.49 7.43 -17.88
CA THR A 157 -1.96 8.68 -17.31
C THR A 157 -0.93 9.26 -16.35
N GLY A 158 -1.03 10.56 -16.01
CA GLY A 158 -0.17 11.19 -15.02
C GLY A 158 -0.21 10.50 -13.64
N MET A 159 -1.35 9.93 -13.25
CA MET A 159 -1.48 9.15 -12.02
C MET A 159 -0.67 7.85 -12.03
N ASP A 160 -0.48 7.25 -13.21
CA ASP A 160 0.37 6.05 -13.34
C ASP A 160 1.85 6.41 -13.20
N VAL A 161 2.28 7.49 -13.87
CA VAL A 161 3.64 8.00 -13.77
C VAL A 161 3.95 8.38 -12.33
N TYR A 162 3.04 9.11 -11.68
CA TYR A 162 3.14 9.45 -10.27
C TYR A 162 3.32 8.22 -9.39
N ALA A 163 2.44 7.22 -9.51
CA ALA A 163 2.47 6.02 -8.69
C ALA A 163 3.78 5.22 -8.83
N ILE A 164 4.26 5.04 -10.06
CA ILE A 164 5.52 4.32 -10.31
C ILE A 164 6.69 5.14 -9.74
N THR A 165 6.71 6.45 -9.99
CA THR A 165 7.80 7.32 -9.58
C THR A 165 7.91 7.40 -8.06
N ILE A 166 6.79 7.64 -7.35
CA ILE A 166 6.84 7.79 -5.89
C ILE A 166 7.25 6.48 -5.20
N LEU A 167 6.77 5.33 -5.68
CA LEU A 167 7.19 4.03 -5.16
C LEU A 167 8.66 3.75 -5.45
N ALA A 168 9.14 4.07 -6.66
CA ALA A 168 10.56 3.93 -7.01
C ALA A 168 11.45 4.80 -6.12
N VAL A 169 11.06 6.06 -5.86
CA VAL A 169 11.79 6.95 -4.97
C VAL A 169 11.79 6.42 -3.54
N ILE A 170 10.65 5.98 -3.01
CA ILE A 170 10.56 5.43 -1.64
C ILE A 170 11.46 4.21 -1.49
N ILE A 171 11.35 3.22 -2.37
CA ILE A 171 12.11 1.97 -2.26
C ILE A 171 13.60 2.20 -2.55
N GLY A 172 13.93 2.97 -3.59
CA GLY A 172 15.32 3.28 -3.95
C GLY A 172 16.04 4.07 -2.86
N SER A 173 15.39 5.09 -2.30
CA SER A 173 15.95 5.85 -1.17
C SER A 173 16.07 5.00 0.10
N GLY A 174 15.17 4.03 0.32
CA GLY A 174 15.24 3.12 1.46
C GLY A 174 16.47 2.21 1.40
N PHE A 175 16.69 1.57 0.25
CA PHE A 175 17.91 0.78 0.01
C PHE A 175 19.18 1.61 0.13
N LEU A 176 19.21 2.78 -0.52
CA LEU A 176 20.37 3.65 -0.47
C LEU A 176 20.67 4.12 0.96
N LEU A 177 19.63 4.43 1.76
CA LEU A 177 19.81 4.82 3.16
C LEU A 177 20.42 3.70 3.99
N GLU A 178 19.96 2.46 3.83
CA GLU A 178 20.52 1.31 4.53
C GLU A 178 21.97 1.04 4.11
N SER A 179 22.29 1.15 2.81
CA SER A 179 23.66 1.05 2.30
C SER A 179 24.58 2.13 2.88
N LEU A 180 24.11 3.38 2.95
CA LEU A 180 24.88 4.49 3.53
C LEU A 180 25.16 4.23 5.01
N LYS A 181 24.17 3.75 5.77
CA LYS A 181 24.36 3.38 7.18
C LYS A 181 25.40 2.29 7.38
N ILE A 182 25.39 1.24 6.54
CA ILE A 182 26.38 0.15 6.61
C ILE A 182 27.81 0.68 6.46
N THR A 183 28.04 1.64 5.55
CA THR A 183 29.39 2.18 5.31
C THR A 183 29.79 3.31 6.25
N SER A 184 28.86 3.88 7.01
CA SER A 184 29.04 5.16 7.71
C SER A 184 29.76 5.01 9.05
N ARG A 185 30.94 5.63 9.17
CA ARG A 185 31.63 5.75 10.45
C ARG A 185 30.90 6.68 11.40
N ALA A 186 30.32 7.77 10.87
CA ALA A 186 29.58 8.71 11.70
C ALA A 186 28.34 8.07 12.34
N GLU A 187 27.65 7.17 11.64
CA GLU A 187 26.55 6.39 12.22
C GLU A 187 27.07 5.40 13.27
N PHE A 188 28.16 4.68 12.98
CA PHE A 188 28.77 3.74 13.92
C PHE A 188 29.17 4.42 15.23
N GLU A 189 29.92 5.53 15.17
CA GLU A 189 30.34 6.30 16.35
C GLU A 189 29.13 6.82 17.14
N GLY A 190 28.08 7.27 16.45
CA GLY A 190 26.83 7.70 17.09
C GLY A 190 26.15 6.55 17.85
N MET A 191 26.10 5.35 17.28
CA MET A 191 25.52 4.18 17.94
C MET A 191 26.35 3.72 19.14
N VAL A 192 27.68 3.68 19.01
CA VAL A 192 28.59 3.33 20.12
C VAL A 192 28.42 4.33 21.27
N ALA A 193 28.39 5.63 20.98
CA ALA A 193 28.24 6.66 22.00
C ALA A 193 26.87 6.67 22.70
N GLU A 194 25.81 6.25 22.01
CA GLU A 194 24.44 6.27 22.56
C GLU A 194 24.07 4.96 23.28
N TYR A 195 24.60 3.82 22.82
CA TYR A 195 24.12 2.49 23.22
C TYR A 195 25.18 1.56 23.81
N SER A 196 26.44 1.97 23.93
CA SER A 196 27.49 1.15 24.55
C SER A 196 28.23 1.90 25.65
N ASP A 197 28.74 1.16 26.64
CA ASP A 197 29.56 1.68 27.74
C ASP A 197 31.07 1.65 27.40
N ILE A 198 31.42 1.71 26.11
CA ILE A 198 32.81 1.59 25.64
C ILE A 198 33.44 2.98 25.61
N ASP A 199 34.26 3.30 26.63
CA ASP A 199 34.98 4.58 26.72
C ASP A 199 36.46 4.50 26.35
N ASP A 200 37.09 3.33 26.49
CA ASP A 200 38.51 3.16 26.16
C ASP A 200 38.73 3.27 24.64
N PRO A 201 39.59 4.20 24.16
CA PRO A 201 39.95 4.31 22.75
C PRO A 201 40.47 3.01 22.14
N ALA A 202 41.17 2.16 22.91
CA ALA A 202 41.68 0.88 22.43
C ALA A 202 40.55 -0.12 22.15
N ASP A 203 39.56 -0.20 23.05
CA ASP A 203 38.37 -1.03 22.88
C ASP A 203 37.49 -0.53 21.73
N ARG A 204 37.33 0.79 21.59
CA ARG A 204 36.63 1.39 20.44
C ARG A 204 37.31 1.02 19.12
N LEU A 205 38.63 1.10 19.04
CA LEU A 205 39.38 0.72 17.85
C LEU A 205 39.24 -0.78 17.56
N ALA A 206 39.20 -1.63 18.58
CA ALA A 206 39.00 -3.07 18.40
C ALA A 206 37.61 -3.38 17.84
N LEU A 207 36.55 -2.75 18.39
CA LEU A 207 35.19 -2.88 17.88
C LEU A 207 35.07 -2.34 16.45
N GLU A 208 35.61 -1.15 16.18
CA GLU A 208 35.62 -0.56 14.83
C GLU A 208 36.31 -1.48 13.82
N SER A 209 37.46 -2.05 14.20
CA SER A 209 38.21 -3.00 13.36
C SER A 209 37.39 -4.26 13.04
N TYR A 210 36.66 -4.79 14.02
CA TYR A 210 35.76 -5.92 13.82
C TYR A 210 34.60 -5.56 12.87
N TRP A 211 34.01 -4.37 13.00
CA TRP A 211 32.93 -3.92 12.13
C TRP A 211 33.39 -3.62 10.69
N VAL A 212 34.62 -3.13 10.51
CA VAL A 212 35.25 -2.98 9.18
C VAL A 212 35.41 -4.34 8.50
N ASP A 213 35.86 -5.36 9.24
CA ASP A 213 36.09 -6.71 8.72
C ASP A 213 34.78 -7.48 8.46
N LYS A 214 33.82 -7.47 9.40
CA LYS A 214 32.63 -8.34 9.36
C LYS A 214 31.34 -7.66 8.94
N TYR A 215 31.19 -6.37 9.25
CA TYR A 215 29.96 -5.59 9.03
C TYR A 215 30.06 -4.61 7.86
N GLY A 216 31.24 -4.49 7.25
CA GLY A 216 31.43 -3.67 6.07
C GLY A 216 31.49 -2.16 6.34
N LEU A 217 31.74 -1.76 7.58
CA LEU A 217 32.06 -0.38 7.93
C LEU A 217 33.25 0.15 7.10
N VAL A 218 33.27 1.44 6.80
CA VAL A 218 34.41 2.10 6.15
C VAL A 218 34.97 3.14 7.09
N ALA A 219 36.12 2.83 7.69
CA ALA A 219 36.81 3.71 8.61
C ALA A 219 38.23 4.01 8.10
N PRO A 220 38.70 5.28 8.16
CA PRO A 220 40.06 5.64 7.77
C PRO A 220 41.10 5.27 8.84
N THR A 221 40.66 5.00 10.06
CA THR A 221 41.45 4.64 11.25
C THR A 221 41.94 3.20 11.23
N VAL A 222 41.27 2.31 10.48
CA VAL A 222 41.58 0.89 10.43
C VAL A 222 42.34 0.56 9.14
N VAL A 223 43.61 0.19 9.28
CA VAL A 223 44.45 -0.25 8.16
C VAL A 223 44.56 -1.77 8.21
N ALA A 224 44.22 -2.43 7.11
CA ALA A 224 44.39 -3.88 6.98
C ALA A 224 45.87 -4.25 6.79
N PRO A 225 46.33 -5.42 7.26
CA PRO A 225 45.58 -6.46 7.97
C PRO A 225 45.41 -6.18 9.46
N VAL A 226 44.21 -6.43 9.98
CA VAL A 226 43.91 -6.32 11.42
C VAL A 226 44.43 -7.57 12.14
N SER A 227 45.05 -7.39 13.31
CA SER A 227 45.55 -8.52 14.11
C SER A 227 44.41 -9.41 14.61
N SER A 228 44.67 -10.72 14.76
CA SER A 228 43.69 -11.67 15.29
C SER A 228 43.26 -11.34 16.72
N GLN A 229 44.17 -10.81 17.54
CA GLN A 229 43.89 -10.37 18.90
C GLN A 229 42.91 -9.19 18.92
N THR A 230 43.12 -8.19 18.05
CA THR A 230 42.22 -7.04 17.91
C THR A 230 40.82 -7.49 17.46
N LEU A 231 40.75 -8.43 16.50
CA LEU A 231 39.46 -8.98 16.04
C LEU A 231 38.74 -9.79 17.13
N ALA A 232 39.46 -10.57 17.93
CA ALA A 232 38.89 -11.32 19.04
C ALA A 232 38.32 -10.38 20.11
N LYS A 233 39.05 -9.31 20.45
CA LYS A 233 38.56 -8.28 21.39
C LYS A 233 37.34 -7.54 20.82
N GLY A 234 37.36 -7.17 19.55
CA GLY A 234 36.23 -6.52 18.89
C GLY A 234 34.98 -7.41 18.81
N LEU A 235 35.15 -8.73 18.68
CA LEU A 235 34.06 -9.70 18.75
C LEU A 235 33.42 -9.72 20.14
N GLU A 236 34.21 -9.82 21.21
CA GLU A 236 33.71 -9.79 22.60
C GLU A 236 32.87 -8.53 22.87
N LEU A 237 33.38 -7.37 22.44
CA LEU A 237 32.67 -6.10 22.57
C LEU A 237 31.37 -6.07 21.75
N HIS A 238 31.39 -6.62 20.54
CA HIS A 238 30.21 -6.73 19.69
C HIS A 238 29.15 -7.66 20.29
N GLU A 239 29.54 -8.81 20.83
CA GLU A 239 28.64 -9.76 21.51
C GLU A 239 27.96 -9.11 22.72
N THR A 240 28.71 -8.31 23.47
CA THR A 240 28.20 -7.66 24.69
C THR A 240 27.31 -6.45 24.40
N SER A 241 27.61 -5.67 23.36
CA SER A 241 26.98 -4.34 23.16
C SER A 241 26.09 -4.22 21.93
N CYS A 242 26.24 -5.12 20.93
CA CYS A 242 25.68 -4.89 19.60
C CYS A 242 24.90 -6.06 19.02
N LEU A 243 25.24 -7.29 19.40
CA LEU A 243 24.72 -8.51 18.77
C LEU A 243 23.20 -8.64 18.91
N ASP A 244 22.66 -8.24 20.06
CA ASP A 244 21.22 -8.30 20.35
C ASP A 244 20.39 -7.33 19.49
N CYS A 245 21.03 -6.37 18.82
CA CYS A 245 20.35 -5.44 17.92
C CYS A 245 20.76 -5.64 16.46
N HIS A 246 21.93 -6.21 16.18
CA HIS A 246 22.52 -6.23 14.84
C HIS A 246 22.85 -7.64 14.36
N SER A 247 22.16 -8.05 13.29
CA SER A 247 22.61 -9.18 12.48
C SER A 247 23.64 -8.76 11.43
N ARG A 248 24.39 -9.74 10.94
CA ARG A 248 25.34 -9.56 9.84
C ARG A 248 24.68 -8.94 8.59
N PRO A 249 25.17 -7.80 8.08
CA PRO A 249 24.48 -7.02 7.05
C PRO A 249 24.39 -7.73 5.70
N GLN A 250 25.14 -8.80 5.48
CA GLN A 250 25.04 -9.66 4.30
C GLN A 250 23.61 -10.22 4.13
N SER A 251 22.84 -10.38 5.21
CA SER A 251 21.42 -10.76 5.10
C SER A 251 20.54 -9.65 4.51
N ALA A 252 20.93 -8.38 4.64
CA ALA A 252 20.40 -7.27 3.84
C ALA A 252 21.03 -7.29 2.45
N PHE A 253 20.87 -8.39 1.72
CA PHE A 253 21.68 -8.74 0.54
C PHE A 253 21.73 -7.64 -0.52
N PHE A 254 20.63 -6.92 -0.77
CA PHE A 254 20.58 -5.87 -1.77
C PHE A 254 21.30 -4.60 -1.27
N SER A 255 20.93 -4.12 -0.08
CA SER A 255 21.57 -2.96 0.54
C SER A 255 23.06 -3.18 0.82
N TYR A 256 23.46 -4.38 1.21
CA TYR A 256 24.86 -4.73 1.43
C TYR A 256 25.63 -4.74 0.11
N SER A 257 25.08 -5.32 -0.95
CA SER A 257 25.70 -5.26 -2.28
C SER A 257 25.88 -3.81 -2.73
N LEU A 258 24.85 -2.98 -2.58
CA LEU A 258 24.92 -1.55 -2.86
C LEU A 258 25.94 -0.83 -1.96
N SER A 259 26.08 -1.22 -0.69
CA SER A 259 27.10 -0.71 0.23
C SER A 259 28.52 -0.99 -0.27
N ARG A 260 28.75 -2.16 -0.91
CA ARG A 260 30.04 -2.51 -1.50
C ARG A 260 30.34 -1.66 -2.74
N LEU A 261 29.32 -1.36 -3.54
CA LEU A 261 29.46 -0.50 -4.72
C LEU A 261 29.82 0.94 -4.35
N ILE A 262 29.24 1.48 -3.27
CA ILE A 262 29.51 2.86 -2.82
C ILE A 262 30.73 2.98 -1.89
N LYS A 263 31.36 1.86 -1.50
CA LYS A 263 32.53 1.83 -0.61
C LYS A 263 33.62 2.84 -0.98
N PRO A 264 34.04 3.01 -2.26
CA PRO A 264 35.09 3.98 -2.63
C PRO A 264 34.73 5.43 -2.30
N PHE A 265 33.43 5.74 -2.24
CA PHE A 265 32.90 7.07 -1.99
C PHE A 265 32.42 7.27 -0.55
N ALA A 266 32.45 6.22 0.28
CA ALA A 266 31.83 6.20 1.62
C ALA A 266 32.31 7.35 2.51
N LEU A 267 33.62 7.59 2.58
CA LEU A 267 34.19 8.69 3.38
C LEU A 267 33.73 10.07 2.88
N GLY A 268 33.60 10.25 1.57
CA GLY A 268 33.07 11.49 0.98
C GLY A 268 31.59 11.68 1.28
N LEU A 269 30.80 10.61 1.16
CA LEU A 269 29.37 10.59 1.45
C LEU A 269 29.08 10.89 2.93
N ASP A 270 29.91 10.38 3.85
CA ASP A 270 29.83 10.69 5.28
C ASP A 270 30.12 12.18 5.55
N ARG A 271 31.17 12.74 4.94
CA ARG A 271 31.54 14.16 5.12
C ARG A 271 30.43 15.13 4.69
N ILE A 272 29.71 14.82 3.62
CA ILE A 272 28.59 15.66 3.15
C ILE A 272 27.26 15.31 3.84
N ALA A 273 27.27 14.45 4.86
CA ALA A 273 26.08 13.96 5.55
C ALA A 273 25.01 13.38 4.59
N ALA A 274 25.44 12.64 3.56
CA ALA A 274 24.55 12.05 2.56
C ALA A 274 23.45 11.17 3.20
N ARG A 275 23.80 10.44 4.26
CA ARG A 275 22.84 9.67 5.09
C ARG A 275 21.69 10.55 5.58
N THR A 276 21.99 11.75 6.09
CA THR A 276 20.97 12.68 6.57
C THR A 276 20.08 13.15 5.42
N ALA A 277 20.66 13.55 4.29
CA ALA A 277 19.92 13.99 3.11
C ALA A 277 18.99 12.90 2.55
N VAL A 278 19.49 11.68 2.38
CA VAL A 278 18.70 10.53 1.90
C VAL A 278 17.62 10.14 2.92
N ARG A 279 17.89 10.26 4.22
CA ARG A 279 16.85 10.08 5.26
C ARG A 279 15.71 11.09 5.08
N TYR A 280 16.02 12.36 4.87
CA TYR A 280 15.00 13.40 4.59
C TYR A 280 14.22 13.10 3.33
N LEU A 281 14.90 12.76 2.23
CA LEU A 281 14.25 12.35 0.98
C LEU A 281 13.28 11.18 1.21
N HIS A 282 13.73 10.13 1.90
CA HIS A 282 12.95 8.91 2.11
C HIS A 282 11.66 9.19 2.89
N PHE A 283 11.75 9.81 4.07
CA PHE A 283 10.53 10.03 4.87
C PHE A 283 9.62 11.08 4.23
N LEU A 284 10.16 12.11 3.57
CA LEU A 284 9.34 13.09 2.85
C LEU A 284 8.62 12.44 1.66
N ALA A 285 9.27 11.54 0.93
CA ALA A 285 8.62 10.77 -0.13
C ALA A 285 7.51 9.87 0.43
N CYS A 286 7.73 9.21 1.56
CA CYS A 286 6.69 8.44 2.25
C CYS A 286 5.49 9.31 2.68
N PHE A 287 5.74 10.48 3.26
CA PHE A 287 4.69 11.40 3.70
C PHE A 287 3.94 12.03 2.53
N PHE A 288 4.64 12.40 1.46
CA PHE A 288 4.01 12.87 0.23
C PHE A 288 3.15 11.76 -0.41
N GLY A 289 3.68 10.53 -0.46
CA GLY A 289 2.96 9.35 -0.89
C GLY A 289 1.67 9.11 -0.12
N LEU A 290 1.73 9.23 1.22
CA LEU A 290 0.58 9.12 2.11
C LEU A 290 -0.46 10.22 1.87
N ALA A 291 -0.03 11.48 1.83
CA ALA A 291 -0.92 12.63 1.60
C ALA A 291 -1.68 12.50 0.27
N MET A 292 -1.00 12.03 -0.78
CA MET A 292 -1.55 11.87 -2.12
C MET A 292 -2.25 10.53 -2.35
N LEU A 293 -2.28 9.62 -1.37
CA LEU A 293 -2.86 8.28 -1.51
C LEU A 293 -4.33 8.37 -1.93
N ALA A 294 -5.11 9.20 -1.24
CA ALA A 294 -6.54 9.38 -1.50
C ALA A 294 -6.82 10.10 -2.83
N PHE A 295 -5.89 10.91 -3.34
CA PHE A 295 -6.07 11.72 -4.55
C PHE A 295 -5.51 11.08 -5.81
N SER A 296 -4.78 9.97 -5.68
CA SER A 296 -4.18 9.24 -6.79
C SER A 296 -4.92 7.94 -7.10
N LYS A 297 -4.45 7.21 -8.12
CA LYS A 297 -4.94 5.87 -8.41
C LYS A 297 -4.72 4.88 -7.25
N MET A 298 -3.84 5.18 -6.28
CA MET A 298 -3.57 4.31 -5.12
C MET A 298 -4.77 4.16 -4.18
N PHE A 299 -5.77 5.04 -4.27
CA PHE A 299 -7.03 4.90 -3.53
C PHE A 299 -7.75 3.57 -3.82
N HIS A 300 -7.45 2.89 -4.93
CA HIS A 300 -7.95 1.54 -5.22
C HIS A 300 -7.58 0.51 -4.13
N MET A 301 -6.52 0.76 -3.35
CA MET A 301 -6.15 -0.03 -2.18
C MET A 301 -7.24 -0.05 -1.11
N ILE A 302 -8.07 1.00 -1.06
CA ILE A 302 -9.20 1.14 -0.12
C ILE A 302 -10.52 0.85 -0.84
N SER A 303 -10.75 1.46 -2.00
CA SER A 303 -12.04 1.30 -2.70
C SER A 303 -12.28 -0.13 -3.21
N THR A 304 -11.22 -0.87 -3.59
CA THR A 304 -11.37 -2.26 -4.07
C THR A 304 -11.82 -3.21 -2.97
N PRO A 305 -11.16 -3.29 -1.78
CA PRO A 305 -11.66 -4.10 -0.68
C PRO A 305 -13.10 -3.74 -0.27
N VAL A 306 -13.41 -2.44 -0.15
CA VAL A 306 -14.78 -2.00 0.18
C VAL A 306 -15.78 -2.46 -0.89
N SER A 307 -15.44 -2.34 -2.17
CA SER A 307 -16.28 -2.82 -3.27
C SER A 307 -16.49 -4.34 -3.23
N LEU A 308 -15.46 -5.11 -2.88
CA LEU A 308 -15.55 -6.57 -2.75
C LEU A 308 -16.47 -6.98 -1.60
N VAL A 309 -16.35 -6.33 -0.44
CA VAL A 309 -17.22 -6.55 0.71
C VAL A 309 -18.67 -6.26 0.35
N ILE A 310 -18.94 -5.12 -0.29
CA ILE A 310 -20.30 -4.75 -0.70
C ILE A 310 -20.86 -5.74 -1.71
N ALA A 311 -20.05 -6.20 -2.67
CA ALA A 311 -20.48 -7.19 -3.66
C ALA A 311 -20.87 -8.53 -3.03
N GLU A 312 -20.22 -8.92 -1.92
CA GLU A 312 -20.51 -10.16 -1.20
C GLU A 312 -21.79 -10.05 -0.34
N VAL A 313 -22.05 -8.88 0.23
CA VAL A 313 -23.19 -8.67 1.14
C VAL A 313 -24.45 -8.24 0.39
N ALA A 314 -24.33 -7.66 -0.79
CA ALA A 314 -25.48 -7.16 -1.53
C ALA A 314 -26.44 -8.28 -1.97
N LYS A 315 -27.74 -8.11 -1.68
CA LYS A 315 -28.81 -8.97 -2.20
C LYS A 315 -29.23 -8.52 -3.61
N PRO A 316 -29.82 -9.40 -4.45
CA PRO A 316 -30.29 -9.03 -5.79
C PRO A 316 -31.37 -7.93 -5.77
N TYR A 317 -32.31 -8.03 -4.83
CA TYR A 317 -33.38 -7.04 -4.62
C TYR A 317 -32.93 -6.00 -3.57
N GLN A 318 -32.47 -4.83 -4.00
CA GLN A 318 -32.06 -3.74 -3.10
C GLN A 318 -32.86 -2.46 -3.31
N ASN A 319 -33.03 -1.74 -2.19
CA ASN A 319 -33.37 -0.33 -2.16
C ASN A 319 -32.48 0.46 -3.14
N HIS A 320 -33.13 1.33 -3.91
CA HIS A 320 -32.54 2.26 -4.85
C HIS A 320 -31.37 3.08 -4.29
N ALA A 321 -31.42 3.50 -3.02
CA ALA A 321 -30.35 4.22 -2.36
C ALA A 321 -29.09 3.36 -2.13
N ALA A 322 -29.27 2.08 -1.75
CA ALA A 322 -28.17 1.13 -1.58
C ALA A 322 -27.52 0.80 -2.93
N ALA A 323 -28.34 0.64 -3.99
CA ALA A 323 -27.87 0.39 -5.34
C ALA A 323 -27.00 1.56 -5.87
N ALA A 324 -27.43 2.81 -5.65
CA ALA A 324 -26.68 4.00 -6.05
C ALA A 324 -25.31 4.10 -5.35
N ASN A 325 -25.27 3.88 -4.03
CA ASN A 325 -24.00 3.85 -3.27
C ASN A 325 -23.06 2.77 -3.81
N ARG A 326 -23.57 1.56 -4.02
CA ARG A 326 -22.80 0.44 -4.55
C ARG A 326 -22.21 0.76 -5.92
N GLN A 327 -23.01 1.31 -6.84
CA GLN A 327 -22.54 1.65 -8.19
C GLN A 327 -21.39 2.65 -8.17
N MET A 328 -21.44 3.65 -7.29
CA MET A 328 -20.34 4.61 -7.10
C MET A 328 -19.07 3.95 -6.56
N ILE A 329 -19.20 3.11 -5.54
CA ILE A 329 -18.07 2.43 -4.92
C ILE A 329 -17.42 1.45 -5.89
N GLU A 330 -18.23 0.67 -6.63
CA GLU A 330 -17.75 -0.22 -7.69
C GLU A 330 -17.05 0.56 -8.81
N LEU A 331 -17.57 1.72 -9.20
CA LEU A 331 -16.91 2.57 -10.21
C LEU A 331 -15.54 3.04 -9.72
N ASP A 332 -15.44 3.51 -8.47
CA ASP A 332 -14.16 3.96 -7.90
C ASP A 332 -13.14 2.81 -7.74
N GLY A 333 -13.61 1.59 -7.47
CA GLY A 333 -12.77 0.38 -7.52
C GLY A 333 -12.28 0.06 -8.93
N CYS A 334 -13.12 0.22 -9.95
CA CYS A 334 -12.82 -0.22 -11.33
C CYS A 334 -12.07 0.83 -12.18
N ARG A 335 -12.32 2.12 -11.99
CA ARG A 335 -11.91 3.19 -12.94
C ARG A 335 -10.39 3.39 -13.07
N HIS A 336 -9.60 2.79 -12.19
CA HIS A 336 -8.15 2.99 -12.12
C HIS A 336 -7.34 1.87 -12.80
N GLY A 337 -8.00 0.78 -13.23
CA GLY A 337 -7.34 -0.37 -13.86
C GLY A 337 -7.01 -0.17 -15.34
N GLY A 338 -7.65 0.79 -16.02
CA GLY A 338 -7.37 1.13 -17.42
C GLY A 338 -7.74 0.05 -18.45
N ILE A 339 -8.20 -1.13 -18.01
CA ILE A 339 -8.64 -2.25 -18.84
C ILE A 339 -10.10 -2.54 -18.52
N CYS A 340 -11.01 -1.73 -19.05
CA CYS A 340 -12.40 -2.13 -19.13
C CYS A 340 -12.59 -2.88 -20.45
N HIS A 341 -12.65 -4.21 -20.39
CA HIS A 341 -12.98 -5.04 -21.54
C HIS A 341 -14.26 -5.82 -21.27
N GLU A 342 -14.94 -6.26 -22.33
CA GLU A 342 -16.26 -6.88 -22.23
C GLU A 342 -16.27 -8.17 -21.43
N GLN A 343 -15.15 -8.88 -21.43
CA GLN A 343 -14.98 -10.14 -20.72
C GLN A 343 -14.55 -9.97 -19.26
N CYS A 344 -14.31 -8.73 -18.77
CA CYS A 344 -13.89 -8.47 -17.40
C CYS A 344 -14.89 -9.06 -16.40
N PRO A 345 -14.48 -9.98 -15.50
CA PRO A 345 -15.39 -10.61 -14.54
C PRO A 345 -16.09 -9.60 -13.63
N VAL A 346 -15.41 -8.51 -13.26
CA VAL A 346 -15.98 -7.44 -12.43
C VAL A 346 -17.05 -6.66 -13.21
N ARG A 347 -16.78 -6.31 -14.48
CA ARG A 347 -17.75 -5.67 -15.37
C ARG A 347 -18.97 -6.57 -15.57
N LYS A 348 -18.79 -7.84 -15.93
CA LYS A 348 -19.90 -8.79 -16.16
C LYS A 348 -20.81 -8.90 -14.94
N ARG A 349 -20.23 -9.10 -13.75
CA ARG A 349 -21.00 -9.15 -12.50
C ARG A 349 -21.70 -7.83 -12.20
N ARG A 350 -21.06 -6.69 -12.47
CA ARG A 350 -21.69 -5.37 -12.34
C ARG A 350 -22.87 -5.21 -13.29
N MET A 351 -22.72 -5.58 -14.57
CA MET A 351 -23.80 -5.51 -15.57
C MET A 351 -24.96 -6.43 -15.21
N GLN A 352 -24.69 -7.69 -14.85
CA GLN A 352 -25.72 -8.63 -14.36
C GLN A 352 -26.50 -8.04 -13.17
N ARG A 353 -25.83 -7.36 -12.24
CA ARG A 353 -26.50 -6.69 -11.11
C ARG A 353 -27.29 -5.45 -11.50
N ILE A 354 -26.85 -4.72 -12.53
CA ILE A 354 -27.59 -3.57 -13.08
C ILE A 354 -28.85 -4.08 -13.78
N GLU A 355 -28.74 -5.13 -14.57
CA GLU A 355 -29.88 -5.79 -15.26
C GLU A 355 -30.88 -6.38 -14.26
N GLN A 356 -30.42 -6.92 -13.13
CA GLN A 356 -31.28 -7.42 -12.05
C GLN A 356 -31.88 -6.32 -11.16
N SER A 357 -31.47 -5.07 -11.32
CA SER A 357 -32.03 -3.96 -10.54
C SER A 357 -33.22 -3.34 -11.27
N ILE A 358 -34.32 -3.09 -10.55
CA ILE A 358 -35.54 -2.52 -11.14
C ILE A 358 -35.19 -1.21 -11.88
N PRO A 359 -35.40 -1.14 -13.20
CA PRO A 359 -35.17 0.07 -13.96
C PRO A 359 -36.05 1.19 -13.43
N TYR A 360 -35.45 2.36 -13.19
CA TYR A 360 -36.23 3.55 -12.86
C TYR A 360 -36.69 4.19 -14.16
N SER A 361 -37.99 4.21 -14.40
CA SER A 361 -38.59 5.07 -15.42
C SER A 361 -39.41 6.15 -14.70
N PRO A 362 -38.90 7.39 -14.60
CA PRO A 362 -39.61 8.49 -13.94
C PRO A 362 -41.03 8.66 -14.48
N MET A 363 -41.20 8.45 -15.79
CA MET A 363 -42.48 8.51 -16.47
C MET A 363 -43.43 7.40 -16.02
N LEU A 364 -42.97 6.14 -15.95
CA LEU A 364 -43.80 5.02 -15.53
C LEU A 364 -44.14 5.10 -14.03
N THR A 365 -43.18 5.50 -13.19
CA THR A 365 -43.42 5.70 -11.75
C THR A 365 -44.42 6.83 -11.51
N TYR A 366 -44.24 7.98 -12.15
CA TYR A 366 -45.19 9.09 -12.07
C TYR A 366 -46.57 8.69 -12.58
N SER A 367 -46.64 7.98 -13.73
CA SER A 367 -47.91 7.49 -14.24
C SER A 367 -48.56 6.46 -13.32
N GLY A 368 -47.80 5.62 -12.62
CA GLY A 368 -48.32 4.64 -11.67
C GLY A 368 -48.88 5.27 -10.39
N GLU A 369 -48.40 6.46 -10.01
CA GLU A 369 -48.89 7.24 -8.86
C GLU A 369 -50.12 8.09 -9.20
N MET A 370 -50.40 8.31 -10.49
CA MET A 370 -51.60 9.03 -10.92
C MET A 370 -52.84 8.14 -10.82
N SER A 371 -53.92 8.68 -10.25
CA SER A 371 -55.23 8.02 -10.28
C SER A 371 -55.69 7.75 -11.71
N ALA A 372 -56.44 6.67 -11.94
CA ALA A 372 -57.03 6.35 -13.25
C ALA A 372 -57.81 7.53 -13.88
N ALA A 373 -58.41 8.39 -13.04
CA ALA A 373 -59.10 9.61 -13.48
C ALA A 373 -58.17 10.68 -14.09
N LYS A 374 -56.90 10.74 -13.67
CA LYS A 374 -55.89 11.69 -14.18
C LYS A 374 -55.15 11.18 -15.42
N LEU A 375 -55.08 9.86 -15.61
CA LEU A 375 -54.38 9.23 -16.74
C LEU A 375 -55.25 9.11 -18.00
N GLY A 376 -56.55 9.42 -17.90
CA GLY A 376 -57.45 9.44 -19.05
C GLY A 376 -57.71 8.07 -19.70
N SER A 377 -57.24 6.96 -19.14
CA SER A 377 -57.38 5.63 -19.75
C SER A 377 -57.78 4.53 -18.74
N ARG A 378 -58.58 3.57 -19.22
CA ARG A 378 -59.15 2.41 -18.50
C ARG A 378 -58.11 1.68 -17.63
N LYS A 379 -58.58 1.14 -16.49
CA LYS A 379 -57.80 0.36 -15.50
C LYS A 379 -56.71 -0.50 -16.17
N VAL A 380 -55.45 -0.15 -15.96
CA VAL A 380 -54.33 -1.04 -16.23
C VAL A 380 -54.38 -2.16 -15.19
N SER A 381 -54.46 -3.41 -15.67
CA SER A 381 -54.42 -4.61 -14.84
C SER A 381 -53.07 -4.69 -14.12
N SER A 382 -53.09 -4.98 -12.82
CA SER A 382 -51.91 -5.12 -11.96
C SER A 382 -50.93 -6.25 -12.34
N SER A 383 -51.20 -6.96 -13.45
CA SER A 383 -50.34 -8.01 -13.99
C SER A 383 -49.21 -7.52 -14.88
N GLU A 384 -49.30 -6.32 -15.48
CA GLU A 384 -48.30 -5.84 -16.46
C GLU A 384 -47.18 -5.00 -15.84
N ALA A 385 -47.30 -4.58 -14.58
CA ALA A 385 -46.28 -3.78 -13.89
C ALA A 385 -45.11 -4.59 -13.30
N LYS A 386 -45.10 -5.92 -13.47
CA LYS A 386 -44.03 -6.80 -12.95
C LYS A 386 -42.94 -7.13 -13.95
N ASP A 387 -43.15 -6.89 -15.23
CA ASP A 387 -42.24 -7.29 -16.32
C ASP A 387 -41.64 -6.10 -17.11
N ALA A 388 -41.65 -4.89 -16.54
CA ALA A 388 -41.03 -3.69 -17.14
C ALA A 388 -39.88 -3.12 -16.31
#